data_AF-A0A961GNN0-F1
#
_entry.id   AF-A0A961GNN0-F1
#
_cell.length_a   1.000
_cell.length_b   1.000
_cell.length_c   1.000
_cell.angle_alpha   90.00
_cell.angle_beta   90.00
_cell.angle_gamma   90.00
#
_symmetry.space_group_name_H-M   'P 1'
#
loop_
_entity.id
_entity.type
_entity.pdbx_description
1 polymer ?
#
loop_
_entity_poly.entity_id
_entity_poly.type
_entity_poly.pdbx_seq_one_letter_code
_entity_poly.pdbx_strand_id
1 'polypeptide(L)'
;REWSYGWSMMRIGALLRRRSMADVDAWYERAARALHVEGHKPHDPAVARHLLQELGLDPGLVDEAIADSSTGDEVLADHRRVTGAGGYGVPTLFFPDGQCLFGPVLIDPPTGDAALRLWEAVLAWTEFPHLYELQRPKTPADEQAIVETLRPYLEARDWVSINRGEVISFDPAARE
;
A
#
# COMPACT_ATOMS: atom_id res chain seq x y z
N ARG A 1 21.51 1.08 1.75
CA ARG A 1 21.09 0.94 3.16
C ARG A 1 20.64 -0.49 3.36
N GLU A 2 21.03 -1.12 4.47
CA GLU A 2 20.67 -2.51 4.78
C GLU A 2 19.17 -2.66 5.05
N TRP A 3 18.60 -1.66 5.74
CA TRP A 3 17.17 -1.58 6.03
C TRP A 3 16.55 -0.26 5.55
N SER A 4 15.26 -0.30 5.19
CA SER A 4 14.51 0.81 4.61
C SER A 4 13.04 0.71 4.99
N TYR A 5 12.41 1.84 5.33
CA TYR A 5 11.05 1.84 5.85
C TYR A 5 10.02 1.14 4.95
N GLY A 6 9.91 1.51 3.67
CA GLY A 6 9.01 0.82 2.73
C GLY A 6 9.65 -0.40 2.06
N TRP A 7 10.89 -0.26 1.57
CA TRP A 7 11.54 -1.28 0.74
C TRP A 7 11.76 -2.62 1.44
N SER A 8 12.14 -2.63 2.72
CA SER A 8 12.39 -3.88 3.45
C SER A 8 11.12 -4.71 3.63
N MET A 9 9.98 -4.07 3.90
CA MET A 9 8.70 -4.77 4.02
C MET A 9 8.27 -5.44 2.72
N MET A 10 8.50 -4.76 1.58
CA MET A 10 8.21 -5.33 0.27
C MET A 10 9.12 -6.52 -0.06
N ARG A 11 10.39 -6.49 0.38
CA ARG A 11 11.32 -7.62 0.21
C ARG A 11 10.89 -8.86 1.00
N ILE A 12 10.37 -8.68 2.22
CA ILE A 12 9.74 -9.77 2.99
C ILE A 12 8.56 -10.34 2.19
N GLY A 13 7.69 -9.47 1.66
CA GLY A 13 6.57 -9.90 0.81
C GLY A 13 7.01 -10.65 -0.44
N ALA A 14 8.09 -10.23 -1.11
CA ALA A 14 8.66 -10.91 -2.26
C ALA A 14 9.14 -12.33 -1.91
N LEU A 15 9.85 -12.49 -0.79
CA LEU A 15 10.25 -13.81 -0.29
C LEU A 15 9.03 -14.70 0.01
N LEU A 16 8.02 -14.17 0.70
CA LEU A 16 6.80 -14.91 1.03
C LEU A 16 6.01 -15.32 -0.21
N ARG A 17 5.96 -14.46 -1.24
CA ARG A 17 5.32 -14.76 -2.52
C ARG A 17 5.91 -16.01 -3.19
N ARG A 18 7.23 -16.25 -3.07
CA ARG A 18 7.89 -17.44 -3.59
C ARG A 18 7.45 -18.72 -2.90
N ARG A 19 7.07 -18.63 -1.63
CA ARG A 19 6.58 -19.75 -0.82
C ARG A 19 5.13 -20.04 -1.16
N SER A 20 4.28 -19.01 -1.13
CA SER A 20 2.86 -19.11 -1.45
C SER A 20 2.24 -17.73 -1.66
N MET A 21 1.26 -17.66 -2.57
CA MET A 21 0.41 -16.46 -2.69
C MET A 21 -0.40 -16.19 -1.40
N ALA A 22 -0.71 -17.23 -0.62
CA ALA A 22 -1.39 -17.06 0.67
C ALA A 22 -0.47 -16.43 1.74
N ASP A 23 0.83 -16.74 1.72
CA ASP A 23 1.78 -16.19 2.70
C ASP A 23 1.98 -14.68 2.48
N VAL A 24 2.13 -14.25 1.21
CA VAL A 24 2.24 -12.83 0.90
C VAL A 24 0.93 -12.07 1.12
N ASP A 25 -0.22 -12.69 0.90
CA ASP A 25 -1.54 -12.11 1.20
C ASP A 25 -1.69 -11.87 2.72
N ALA A 26 -1.40 -12.90 3.53
CA ALA A 26 -1.44 -12.80 4.99
C ALA A 26 -0.46 -11.74 5.53
N TRP A 27 0.76 -11.69 4.99
CA TRP A 27 1.74 -10.65 5.35
C TRP A 27 1.28 -9.26 4.95
N TYR A 28 0.75 -9.10 3.73
CA TYR A 28 0.26 -7.82 3.24
C TYR A 28 -0.86 -7.30 4.13
N GLU A 29 -1.86 -8.13 4.42
CA GLU A 29 -2.97 -7.78 5.31
C GLU A 29 -2.47 -7.42 6.71
N ARG A 30 -1.66 -8.28 7.33
CA ARG A 30 -1.27 -8.11 8.73
C ARG A 30 -0.38 -6.90 8.94
N ALA A 31 0.62 -6.72 8.07
CA ALA A 31 1.54 -5.60 8.14
C ALA A 31 0.83 -4.28 7.79
N ALA A 32 -0.08 -4.29 6.82
CA ALA A 32 -0.89 -3.11 6.51
C ALA A 32 -1.82 -2.75 7.68
N ARG A 33 -2.47 -3.72 8.31
CA ARG A 33 -3.31 -3.50 9.51
C ARG A 33 -2.50 -2.92 10.66
N ALA A 34 -1.32 -3.49 10.94
CA ALA A 34 -0.39 -2.99 11.94
C ALA A 34 -0.11 -1.50 11.73
N LEU A 35 0.25 -1.10 10.51
CA LEU A 35 0.59 0.29 10.20
C LEU A 35 -0.62 1.23 10.14
N HIS A 36 -1.66 0.83 9.42
CA HIS A 36 -2.74 1.73 9.03
C HIS A 36 -3.88 1.81 10.05
N VAL A 37 -4.08 0.75 10.84
CA VAL A 37 -5.21 0.65 11.77
C VAL A 37 -4.73 0.67 13.22
N GLU A 38 -3.66 -0.05 13.53
CA GLU A 38 -3.19 -0.25 14.92
C GLU A 38 -2.11 0.76 15.33
N GLY A 39 -1.51 1.49 14.39
CA GLY A 39 -0.45 2.46 14.67
C GLY A 39 0.89 1.82 15.08
N HIS A 40 1.12 0.58 14.68
CA HIS A 40 2.39 -0.11 14.84
C HIS A 40 3.35 0.18 13.69
N LYS A 41 4.64 -0.12 13.89
CA LYS A 41 5.72 0.19 12.97
C LYS A 41 6.26 -1.08 12.31
N PRO A 42 5.57 -1.72 11.35
CA PRO A 42 6.07 -2.94 10.69
C PRO A 42 7.37 -2.71 9.91
N HIS A 43 7.72 -1.44 9.67
CA HIS A 43 9.01 -1.04 9.14
C HIS A 43 10.14 -1.02 10.18
N ASP A 44 9.86 -1.37 11.44
CA ASP A 44 10.87 -1.77 12.43
C ASP A 44 11.12 -3.29 12.29
N PRO A 45 12.39 -3.74 12.13
CA PRO A 45 12.70 -5.16 12.01
C PRO A 45 12.17 -6.04 13.16
N ALA A 46 12.13 -5.55 14.39
CA ALA A 46 11.63 -6.29 15.53
C ALA A 46 10.11 -6.48 15.44
N VAL A 47 9.39 -5.44 15.01
CA VAL A 47 7.94 -5.52 14.76
C VAL A 47 7.66 -6.45 13.58
N ALA A 48 8.40 -6.35 12.48
CA ALA A 48 8.26 -7.26 11.34
C ALA A 48 8.40 -8.75 11.75
N ARG A 49 9.40 -9.06 12.58
CA ARG A 49 9.60 -10.42 13.14
C ARG A 49 8.42 -10.84 14.01
N HIS A 50 7.92 -9.96 14.86
CA HIS A 50 6.77 -10.24 15.71
C HIS A 50 5.51 -10.54 14.88
N LEU A 51 5.24 -9.76 13.83
CA LEU A 51 4.09 -9.97 12.95
C LEU A 51 4.17 -11.32 12.20
N LEU A 52 5.36 -11.75 11.78
CA LEU A 52 5.53 -13.09 11.21
C LEU A 52 5.21 -14.19 12.23
N GLN A 53 5.62 -14.02 13.49
CA GLN A 53 5.29 -14.98 14.55
C GLN A 53 3.79 -15.07 14.79
N GLU A 54 3.05 -13.95 14.77
CA GLU A 54 1.59 -13.94 14.87
C GLU A 54 0.91 -14.72 13.74
N LEU A 55 1.52 -14.72 12.55
CA LEU A 55 1.08 -15.51 11.40
C LEU A 55 1.53 -16.97 11.45
N GLY A 56 2.26 -17.39 12.50
CA GLY A 56 2.83 -18.73 12.62
C GLY A 56 4.02 -18.98 11.68
N LEU A 57 4.64 -17.91 11.16
CA LEU A 57 5.81 -17.97 10.28
C LEU A 57 7.10 -17.75 11.09
N ASP A 58 8.23 -18.21 10.53
CA ASP A 58 9.54 -18.05 11.15
C ASP A 58 9.97 -16.57 11.12
N PRO A 59 10.25 -15.93 12.27
CA PRO A 59 10.78 -14.56 12.30
C PRO A 59 12.11 -14.41 11.55
N GLY A 60 12.88 -15.50 11.39
CA GLY A 60 14.12 -15.51 10.59
C GLY A 60 13.93 -15.16 9.11
N LEU A 61 12.69 -15.23 8.59
CA LEU A 61 12.36 -14.83 7.22
C LEU A 61 12.63 -13.34 6.95
N VAL A 62 12.66 -12.49 8.01
CA VAL A 62 13.11 -11.09 7.86
C VAL A 62 14.56 -11.06 7.41
N ASP A 63 15.43 -11.80 8.10
CA ASP A 63 16.85 -11.81 7.83
C ASP A 63 17.15 -12.48 6.48
N GLU A 64 16.45 -13.57 6.16
CA GLU A 64 16.54 -14.24 4.85
C GLU A 64 16.16 -13.30 3.70
N ALA A 65 15.04 -12.57 3.83
CA ALA A 65 14.59 -11.65 2.78
C ALA A 65 15.57 -10.50 2.55
N ILE A 66 16.26 -10.04 3.60
CA ILE A 66 17.23 -8.95 3.53
C ILE A 66 18.60 -9.42 3.03
N ALA A 67 19.02 -10.65 3.37
CA ALA A 67 20.25 -11.24 2.89
C ALA A 67 20.19 -11.58 1.39
N ASP A 68 19.02 -11.98 0.89
CA ASP A 68 18.82 -12.24 -0.54
C ASP A 68 18.59 -10.94 -1.32
N SER A 69 19.57 -10.53 -2.14
CA SER A 69 19.46 -9.32 -2.96
C SER A 69 18.37 -9.41 -4.04
N SER A 70 18.03 -10.62 -4.49
CA SER A 70 17.06 -10.82 -5.58
C SER A 70 15.62 -10.49 -5.16
N THR A 71 15.31 -10.47 -3.85
CA THR A 71 14.04 -9.91 -3.35
C THR A 71 13.92 -8.44 -3.68
N GLY A 72 15.04 -7.69 -3.66
CA GLY A 72 15.08 -6.29 -4.07
C GLY A 72 14.88 -6.12 -5.57
N ASP A 73 15.47 -7.00 -6.38
CA ASP A 73 15.29 -6.99 -7.83
C ASP A 73 13.84 -7.27 -8.23
N GLU A 74 13.15 -8.18 -7.54
CA GLU A 74 11.72 -8.45 -7.74
C GLU A 74 10.84 -7.25 -7.42
N VAL A 75 11.06 -6.60 -6.27
CA VAL A 75 10.32 -5.38 -5.89
C VAL A 75 10.54 -4.27 -6.92
N LEU A 76 11.78 -4.12 -7.41
CA LEU A 76 12.10 -3.17 -8.46
C LEU A 76 11.46 -3.52 -9.80
N ALA A 77 11.37 -4.81 -10.15
CA ALA A 77 10.69 -5.28 -11.34
C ALA A 77 9.19 -4.99 -11.29
N ASP A 78 8.54 -5.24 -10.15
CA ASP A 78 7.13 -4.91 -9.93
C ASP A 78 6.88 -3.40 -10.03
N HIS A 79 7.76 -2.58 -9.43
CA HIS A 79 7.70 -1.12 -9.57
C HIS A 79 7.88 -0.66 -11.03
N ARG A 80 8.85 -1.23 -11.76
CA ARG A 80 9.09 -0.93 -13.18
C ARG A 80 7.93 -1.33 -14.07
N ARG A 81 7.23 -2.42 -13.75
CA ARG A 81 6.00 -2.82 -14.45
C ARG A 81 4.92 -1.75 -14.30
N VAL A 82 4.73 -1.21 -13.09
CA VAL A 82 3.75 -0.13 -12.84
C VAL A 82 4.14 1.15 -13.59
N THR A 83 5.39 1.61 -13.44
CA THR A 83 5.82 2.87 -14.08
C THR A 83 5.94 2.75 -15.60
N GLY A 84 6.33 1.59 -16.12
CA GLY A 84 6.33 1.29 -17.55
C GLY A 84 4.94 1.28 -18.18
N ALA A 85 3.90 1.02 -17.39
CA ALA A 85 2.50 1.14 -17.81
C ALA A 85 1.94 2.56 -17.64
N GLY A 86 2.77 3.55 -17.28
CA GLY A 86 2.35 4.93 -17.02
C GLY A 86 1.72 5.14 -15.64
N GLY A 87 1.73 4.12 -14.77
CA GLY A 87 1.26 4.23 -13.39
C GLY A 87 2.16 5.16 -12.57
N TYR A 88 1.55 6.08 -11.83
CA TYR A 88 2.23 7.10 -11.04
C TYR A 88 1.83 7.09 -9.55
N GLY A 89 0.94 6.20 -9.14
CA GLY A 89 0.39 6.18 -7.78
C GLY A 89 -0.20 4.83 -7.40
N VAL A 90 -0.72 4.76 -6.16
CA VAL A 90 -1.36 3.57 -5.60
C VAL A 90 -2.83 3.85 -5.22
N PRO A 91 -3.74 2.87 -5.41
CA PRO A 91 -3.51 1.58 -6.08
C PRO A 91 -3.43 1.73 -7.61
N THR A 92 -2.66 0.84 -8.26
CA THR A 92 -2.71 0.62 -9.72
C THR A 92 -3.09 -0.84 -9.94
N LEU A 93 -4.18 -1.08 -10.68
CA LEU A 93 -4.72 -2.40 -10.97
C LEU A 93 -4.38 -2.81 -12.41
N PHE A 94 -4.06 -4.08 -12.62
CA PHE A 94 -3.86 -4.67 -13.95
C PHE A 94 -4.97 -5.67 -14.24
N PHE A 95 -5.57 -5.58 -15.42
CA PHE A 95 -6.64 -6.45 -15.88
C PHE A 95 -6.10 -7.53 -16.86
N PRO A 96 -6.82 -8.66 -17.04
CA PRO A 96 -6.35 -9.77 -17.87
C PRO A 96 -6.04 -9.43 -19.33
N ASP A 97 -6.69 -8.40 -19.87
CA ASP A 97 -6.49 -7.89 -21.22
C ASP A 97 -5.30 -6.92 -21.34
N GLY A 98 -4.57 -6.69 -20.24
CA GLY A 98 -3.43 -5.80 -20.19
C GLY A 98 -3.76 -4.34 -19.89
N GLN A 99 -5.04 -3.99 -19.75
CA GLN A 99 -5.42 -2.65 -19.30
C GLN A 99 -4.94 -2.41 -17.86
N CYS A 100 -4.65 -1.14 -17.55
CA CYS A 100 -4.35 -0.72 -16.19
C CYS A 100 -5.19 0.49 -15.78
N LEU A 101 -5.71 0.47 -14.56
CA LEU A 101 -6.46 1.58 -13.98
C LEU A 101 -5.79 2.05 -12.69
N PHE A 102 -5.70 3.36 -12.51
CA PHE A 102 -5.37 3.98 -11.23
C PHE A 102 -6.65 4.10 -10.37
N GLY A 103 -6.56 3.69 -9.11
CA GLY A 103 -7.70 3.62 -8.20
C GLY A 103 -8.39 2.25 -8.17
N PRO A 104 -9.60 2.15 -7.57
CA PRO A 104 -10.32 3.23 -6.91
C PRO A 104 -9.59 3.72 -5.65
N VAL A 105 -9.57 5.04 -5.43
CA VAL A 105 -8.97 5.66 -4.24
C VAL A 105 -10.06 5.91 -3.20
N LEU A 106 -9.97 5.22 -2.06
CA LEU A 106 -11.00 5.18 -1.02
C LEU A 106 -10.38 5.46 0.34
N ILE A 107 -11.12 6.13 1.23
CA ILE A 107 -10.74 6.31 2.64
C ILE A 107 -11.55 5.38 3.55
N ASP A 108 -12.73 4.95 3.09
CA ASP A 108 -13.62 4.02 3.78
C ASP A 108 -14.08 2.97 2.74
N PRO A 109 -13.31 1.87 2.58
CA PRO A 109 -13.64 0.83 1.61
C PRO A 109 -14.96 0.13 1.98
N PRO A 110 -15.91 0.00 1.05
CA PRO A 110 -17.17 -0.68 1.32
C PRO A 110 -16.98 -2.19 1.54
N THR A 111 -17.96 -2.82 2.19
CA THR A 111 -18.01 -4.28 2.38
C THR A 111 -19.31 -4.88 1.81
N GLY A 112 -19.36 -6.21 1.69
CA GLY A 112 -20.53 -6.95 1.19
C GLY A 112 -20.99 -6.50 -0.19
N ASP A 113 -22.30 -6.40 -0.40
CA ASP A 113 -22.89 -6.01 -1.68
C ASP A 113 -22.42 -4.64 -2.19
N ALA A 114 -22.08 -3.71 -1.28
CA ALA A 114 -21.55 -2.41 -1.67
C ALA A 114 -20.15 -2.51 -2.30
N ALA A 115 -19.32 -3.44 -1.81
CA ALA A 115 -18.01 -3.73 -2.39
C ALA A 115 -18.15 -4.30 -3.80
N LEU A 116 -19.08 -5.25 -3.99
CA LEU A 116 -19.37 -5.83 -5.29
C LEU A 116 -19.86 -4.77 -6.28
N ARG A 117 -20.79 -3.89 -5.86
CA ARG A 117 -21.26 -2.79 -6.72
C ARG A 117 -20.13 -1.84 -7.13
N LEU A 118 -19.21 -1.52 -6.23
CA LEU A 118 -18.05 -0.70 -6.57
C LEU A 118 -17.12 -1.43 -7.55
N TRP A 119 -16.91 -2.73 -7.35
CA TRP A 119 -16.10 -3.55 -8.25
C TRP A 119 -16.68 -3.60 -9.66
N GLU A 120 -18.00 -3.80 -9.81
CA GLU A 120 -18.68 -3.75 -11.11
C GLU A 120 -18.51 -2.38 -11.78
N ALA A 121 -18.55 -1.28 -11.02
CA ALA A 121 -18.29 0.05 -11.57
C ALA A 121 -16.84 0.21 -12.08
N VAL A 122 -15.86 -0.39 -11.41
CA VAL A 122 -14.46 -0.43 -11.86
C VAL A 122 -14.32 -1.28 -13.13
N LEU A 123 -14.97 -2.44 -13.19
CA LEU A 123 -14.97 -3.28 -14.40
C LEU A 123 -15.62 -2.59 -15.58
N ALA A 124 -16.72 -1.87 -15.38
CA ALA A 124 -17.38 -1.12 -16.44
C ALA A 124 -16.44 -0.10 -17.12
N TRP A 125 -15.47 0.48 -16.39
CA TRP A 125 -14.49 1.39 -17.02
C TRP A 125 -13.63 0.71 -18.08
N THR A 126 -13.34 -0.59 -17.93
CA THR A 126 -12.54 -1.35 -18.90
C THR A 126 -13.25 -1.51 -20.25
N GLU A 127 -14.57 -1.23 -20.32
CA GLU A 127 -15.36 -1.24 -21.55
C GLU A 127 -15.24 0.06 -22.36
N PHE A 128 -14.68 1.13 -21.78
CA PHE A 128 -14.58 2.45 -22.39
C PHE A 128 -13.11 2.85 -22.59
N PRO A 129 -12.44 2.42 -23.68
CA PRO A 129 -11.00 2.63 -23.89
C PRO A 129 -10.56 4.09 -24.10
N HIS A 130 -11.51 5.02 -24.14
CA HIS A 130 -11.28 6.46 -24.27
C HIS A 130 -11.79 7.25 -23.06
N LEU A 131 -12.13 6.55 -21.97
CA LEU A 131 -12.40 7.13 -20.66
C LEU A 131 -11.08 7.21 -19.89
N TYR A 132 -10.61 8.43 -19.61
CA TYR A 132 -9.30 8.63 -19.01
C TYR A 132 -9.36 9.02 -17.53
N GLU A 133 -10.35 9.83 -17.14
CA GLU A 133 -10.39 10.37 -15.78
C GLU A 133 -11.80 10.81 -15.38
N LEU A 134 -12.18 10.45 -14.15
CA LEU A 134 -13.32 10.99 -13.43
C LEU A 134 -12.89 11.11 -11.97
N GLN A 135 -12.87 12.32 -11.46
CA GLN A 135 -12.45 12.59 -10.08
C GLN A 135 -13.50 13.39 -9.34
N ARG A 136 -13.64 13.10 -8.04
CA ARG A 136 -14.36 13.95 -7.10
C ARG A 136 -13.37 14.96 -6.51
N PRO A 137 -13.57 16.28 -6.71
CA PRO A 137 -12.81 17.28 -5.99
C PRO A 137 -13.03 17.12 -4.48
N LYS A 138 -11.94 17.08 -3.71
CA LYS A 138 -12.02 17.00 -2.25
C LYS A 138 -12.37 18.38 -1.68
N THR A 139 -13.28 18.39 -0.73
CA THR A 139 -13.61 19.56 0.08
C THR A 139 -12.73 19.61 1.34
N PRO A 140 -12.67 20.75 2.06
CA PRO A 140 -11.98 20.80 3.36
C PRO A 140 -12.51 19.75 4.36
N ALA A 141 -13.79 19.40 4.31
CA ALA A 141 -14.37 18.35 5.14
C ALA A 141 -13.85 16.96 4.76
N ASP A 142 -13.67 16.68 3.46
CA ASP A 142 -13.06 15.43 2.99
C ASP A 142 -11.60 15.31 3.43
N GLU A 143 -10.86 16.43 3.39
CA GLU A 143 -9.47 16.47 3.89
C GLU A 143 -9.40 16.19 5.38
N GLN A 144 -10.31 16.76 6.18
CA GLN A 144 -10.39 16.49 7.60
C GLN A 144 -10.69 15.01 7.87
N ALA A 145 -11.68 14.44 7.17
CA ALA A 145 -12.02 13.03 7.28
C ALA A 145 -10.83 12.12 6.91
N ILE A 146 -10.06 12.44 5.87
CA ILE A 146 -8.83 11.73 5.50
C ILE A 146 -7.83 11.73 6.66
N VAL A 147 -7.58 12.89 7.26
CA VAL A 147 -6.62 13.03 8.36
C VAL A 147 -7.07 12.25 9.60
N GLU A 148 -8.35 12.31 9.93
CA GLU A 148 -8.94 11.59 11.06
C GLU A 148 -8.85 10.08 10.85
N THR A 149 -9.27 9.57 9.69
CA THR A 149 -9.20 8.14 9.36
C THR A 149 -7.78 7.62 9.34
N LEU A 150 -6.83 8.38 8.78
CA LEU A 150 -5.44 7.95 8.66
C LEU A 150 -4.59 8.27 9.90
N ARG A 151 -5.17 8.83 10.98
CA ARG A 151 -4.42 9.25 12.16
C ARG A 151 -3.47 8.17 12.72
N PRO A 152 -3.87 6.90 12.89
CA PRO A 152 -2.96 5.86 13.36
C PRO A 152 -1.71 5.72 12.47
N TYR A 153 -1.89 5.76 11.15
CA TYR A 153 -0.78 5.76 10.19
C TYR A 153 0.10 7.01 10.29
N LEU A 154 -0.53 8.18 10.41
CA LEU A 154 0.17 9.47 10.48
C LEU A 154 1.07 9.54 11.73
N GLU A 155 0.64 8.95 12.84
CA GLU A 155 1.35 8.90 14.12
C GLU A 155 2.43 7.80 14.14
N ALA A 156 2.21 6.67 13.46
CA ALA A 156 3.12 5.52 13.47
C ALA A 156 4.30 5.66 12.51
N ARG A 157 4.14 6.33 11.38
CA ARG A 157 5.18 6.43 10.36
C ARG A 157 6.41 7.20 10.84
N ASP A 158 7.60 6.81 10.36
CA ASP A 158 8.86 7.53 10.61
C ASP A 158 9.29 8.40 9.41
N TRP A 159 8.35 8.77 8.55
CA TRP A 159 8.59 9.60 7.36
C TRP A 159 7.58 10.73 7.20
N VAL A 160 7.98 11.76 6.47
CA VAL A 160 7.12 12.91 6.15
C VAL A 160 6.22 12.62 4.96
N SER A 161 5.08 13.31 4.88
CA SER A 161 4.26 13.30 3.68
C SER A 161 4.75 14.32 2.67
N ILE A 162 4.76 13.90 1.41
CA ILE A 162 5.13 14.74 0.27
C ILE A 162 3.94 14.78 -0.66
N ASN A 163 3.49 15.98 -1.02
CA ASN A 163 2.50 16.19 -2.07
C ASN A 163 3.11 17.09 -3.13
N ARG A 164 3.23 16.58 -4.36
CA ARG A 164 3.82 17.32 -5.51
C ARG A 164 5.19 17.96 -5.22
N GLY A 165 6.01 17.28 -4.42
CA GLY A 165 7.38 17.74 -4.09
C GLY A 165 7.45 18.63 -2.84
N GLU A 166 6.33 18.99 -2.25
CA GLU A 166 6.27 19.79 -1.03
C GLU A 166 6.01 18.91 0.19
N VAL A 167 6.72 19.17 1.28
CA VAL A 167 6.45 18.52 2.56
C VAL A 167 5.15 19.08 3.11
N ILE A 168 4.19 18.19 3.39
CA ILE A 168 2.90 18.57 3.96
C ILE A 168 2.78 18.08 5.41
N SER A 169 2.26 18.96 6.26
CA SER A 169 1.91 18.65 7.64
C SER A 169 0.41 18.44 7.78
N PHE A 170 0.04 17.50 8.65
CA PHE A 170 -1.35 17.27 9.05
C PHE A 170 -1.60 17.71 10.49
N ASP A 171 -0.61 18.37 11.12
CA ASP A 171 -0.77 19.00 12.42
C ASP A 171 -1.71 20.22 12.29
N PRO A 172 -2.84 20.27 13.01
CA PRO A 172 -3.71 21.44 13.04
C PRO A 172 -2.97 22.74 13.42
N ALA A 173 -1.94 22.66 14.26
CA ALA A 173 -1.15 23.82 14.68
C ALA A 173 -0.15 24.32 13.61
N ALA A 174 0.08 23.57 12.54
CA ALA A 174 0.97 23.96 11.45
C ALA A 174 0.26 24.72 10.31
N ARG A 175 -1.03 25.03 10.46
CA ARG A 175 -1.87 25.71 9.45
C ARG A 175 -2.04 27.23 9.70
N GLU A 176 -1.32 27.80 10.67
CA GLU A 176 -1.19 29.26 10.90
C GLU A 176 0.06 29.82 10.19
#